data_AF-A0A7L2DFU8-F1
#
_entry.id   AF-A0A7L2DFU8-F1
#
_cell.length_a   1.000
_cell.length_b   1.000
_cell.length_c   1.000
_cell.angle_alpha   90.00
_cell.angle_beta   90.00
_cell.angle_gamma   90.00
#
_symmetry.space_group_name_H-M   'P 1'
#
loop_
_entity.id
_entity.type
_entity.pdbx_description
1 polymer ?
#
loop_
_entity_poly.entity_id
_entity_poly.type
_entity_poly.pdbx_seq_one_letter_code
_entity_poly.pdbx_strand_id
1 'polypeptide(L)'
;DGREDLQVNQLETQIWIKPDIQKTDVDFSEILNAIQEIAKDVNIFFDELEGVNSPSKDDDSLLHHGNLTSTSDDASRLEVVGEEVPDKNKTNGLYFRDGKCRIDYILVYRKSNPQTEKREVFERNIRAEGLQMEKESSLTNSDIIFVKLHAPWEVLGKYAELMNVRMPFRRKIYYLHRRYKFMNRIEKQISRFRGWLPRKPMKLDKETLPDLEENDCYTAPFSQQRIHHFIIHNKDTFFNNATRSRIVHHILQRVKYEEGKNKIGLNRLLSNGSYEAAFPLHEGSYRSKNSIKTHGAENHRHLLYECWASWGVWYKYQPLDLVRRYFGEKIGLYFAWLGWYTGMLFPAAFIGLFVFLYGVTTLNHCQVSKEVCQATDIIMCPICDKYCPFMRLSDSCIYAKVTHLFDNGATVFFAVFMAVWATVFLEFWKRRRAVIAYDWDLIDWEEEEEEIRPQFEAKYSKKERMNPISGKPEPYQAFADKCSRLIVSASGIFFMV
;
A
#
# COMPACT_ATOMS: atom_id res chain seq x y z
N ASP A 1 -9.78 -72.67 -35.95
CA ASP A 1 -9.75 -71.68 -34.86
C ASP A 1 -9.57 -72.44 -33.55
N GLY A 2 -8.38 -72.69 -33.02
CA GLY A 2 -7.41 -71.70 -32.52
C GLY A 2 -7.97 -71.03 -31.26
N ARG A 3 -7.40 -71.05 -30.05
CA ARG A 3 -6.12 -71.53 -29.53
C ARG A 3 -6.15 -71.33 -27.99
N GLU A 4 -5.66 -72.33 -27.25
CA GLU A 4 -4.97 -72.33 -25.93
C GLU A 4 -5.59 -71.70 -24.66
N ASP A 5 -5.83 -72.59 -23.68
CA ASP A 5 -5.82 -72.38 -22.23
C ASP A 5 -4.47 -71.82 -21.74
N LEU A 6 -4.46 -71.00 -20.68
CA LEU A 6 -3.59 -71.23 -19.51
C LEU A 6 -3.84 -70.23 -18.36
N GLN A 7 -3.92 -70.81 -17.16
CA GLN A 7 -3.77 -70.15 -15.87
C GLN A 7 -2.42 -69.43 -15.77
N VAL A 8 -2.41 -68.25 -15.14
CA VAL A 8 -1.20 -67.55 -14.70
C VAL A 8 -1.28 -67.31 -13.20
N ASN A 9 -0.20 -67.70 -12.52
CA ASN A 9 0.11 -67.42 -11.13
C ASN A 9 1.30 -66.44 -11.06
N GLN A 10 1.34 -65.66 -9.97
CA GLN A 10 2.46 -64.87 -9.39
C GLN A 10 2.83 -63.49 -9.98
N LEU A 11 2.73 -62.45 -9.15
CA LEU A 11 3.92 -61.80 -8.54
C LEU A 11 3.55 -60.83 -7.40
N GLU A 12 4.33 -60.92 -6.32
CA GLU A 12 4.28 -60.13 -5.09
C GLU A 12 4.61 -58.64 -5.30
N THR A 13 4.01 -57.77 -4.48
CA THR A 13 4.70 -56.59 -3.93
C THR A 13 4.22 -56.34 -2.51
N GLN A 14 5.14 -56.52 -1.56
CA GLN A 14 5.00 -56.19 -0.15
C GLN A 14 5.05 -54.67 0.05
N ILE A 15 4.10 -54.09 0.77
CA ILE A 15 4.30 -52.82 1.48
C ILE A 15 3.87 -53.03 2.94
N TRP A 16 4.86 -53.07 3.82
CA TRP A 16 4.72 -53.08 5.27
C TRP A 16 4.33 -51.69 5.76
N ILE A 17 3.16 -51.55 6.41
CA ILE A 17 2.80 -50.37 7.20
C ILE A 17 2.84 -50.77 8.67
N LYS A 18 3.86 -50.28 9.39
CA LYS A 18 3.96 -50.31 10.86
C LYS A 18 3.00 -49.28 11.46
N PRO A 19 2.27 -49.57 12.55
CA PRO A 19 1.56 -48.56 13.32
C PRO A 19 2.43 -48.10 14.50
N ASP A 20 3.00 -46.91 14.44
CA ASP A 20 3.53 -46.21 15.62
C ASP A 20 2.67 -44.95 15.86
N ILE A 21 1.60 -45.12 16.65
CA ILE A 21 0.85 -44.01 17.24
C ILE A 21 1.46 -43.76 18.61
N GLN A 22 2.36 -42.78 18.70
CA GLN A 22 2.80 -42.25 19.98
C GLN A 22 1.89 -41.08 20.35
N LYS A 23 0.93 -41.33 21.27
CA LYS A 23 0.20 -40.26 21.96
C LYS A 23 1.20 -39.47 22.79
N THR A 24 1.43 -38.21 22.43
CA THR A 24 2.00 -37.22 23.35
C THR A 24 0.85 -36.43 23.97
N ASP A 25 0.49 -36.76 25.20
CA ASP A 25 -0.39 -35.94 26.01
C ASP A 25 0.33 -34.61 26.29
N VAL A 26 -0.27 -33.49 25.86
CA VAL A 26 0.22 -32.15 26.18
C VAL A 26 -0.28 -31.81 27.58
N ASP A 27 0.65 -31.63 28.51
CA ASP A 27 0.34 -31.34 29.91
C ASP A 27 -0.14 -29.88 30.05
N PHE A 28 -1.45 -29.69 30.13
CA PHE A 28 -2.09 -28.38 30.26
C PHE A 28 -1.78 -27.69 31.61
N SER A 29 -1.20 -28.41 32.58
CA SER A 29 -0.85 -27.87 33.89
C SER A 29 0.32 -26.86 33.82
N GLU A 30 1.29 -27.06 32.92
CA GLU A 30 2.40 -26.12 32.73
C GLU A 30 1.95 -24.80 32.10
N ILE A 31 0.97 -24.86 31.19
CA ILE A 31 0.41 -23.68 30.52
C ILE A 31 -0.40 -22.83 31.52
N LEU A 32 -1.18 -23.48 32.39
CA LEU A 32 -1.93 -22.79 33.45
C LEU A 32 -0.99 -22.14 34.48
N ASN A 33 0.08 -22.82 34.86
CA ASN A 33 1.09 -22.27 35.78
C ASN A 33 1.82 -21.06 35.17
N ALA A 34 2.11 -21.09 33.87
CA ALA A 34 2.71 -19.96 33.16
C ALA A 34 1.77 -18.73 33.10
N ILE A 35 0.47 -18.95 32.89
CA ILE A 35 -0.53 -17.87 32.89
C ILE A 35 -0.68 -17.26 34.30
N GLN A 36 -0.59 -18.09 35.35
CA GLN A 36 -0.74 -17.66 36.74
C GLN A 36 0.48 -16.88 37.27
N GLU A 37 1.69 -17.19 36.79
CA GLU A 37 2.91 -16.40 37.04
C GLU A 37 2.84 -15.01 36.34
N ILE A 38 2.37 -14.97 35.09
CA ILE A 38 2.20 -13.71 34.34
C ILE A 38 1.19 -12.78 35.03
N ALA A 39 0.12 -13.32 35.60
CA ALA A 39 -0.87 -12.52 36.33
C ALA A 39 -0.32 -11.93 37.65
N LYS A 40 0.63 -12.60 38.32
CA LYS A 40 1.27 -12.09 39.54
C LYS A 40 2.23 -10.93 39.23
N ASP A 41 2.98 -11.01 38.14
CA ASP A 41 3.91 -9.95 37.73
C ASP A 41 3.20 -8.68 37.27
N VAL A 42 1.99 -8.80 36.72
CA VAL A 42 1.15 -7.63 36.36
C VAL A 42 0.64 -6.89 37.60
N ASN A 43 0.36 -7.60 38.70
CA ASN A 43 -0.05 -6.94 39.95
C ASN A 43 1.11 -6.19 40.62
N ILE A 44 2.33 -6.72 40.56
CA ILE A 44 3.53 -6.03 41.07
C ILE A 44 3.82 -4.75 40.26
N PHE A 45 3.49 -4.75 38.96
CA PHE A 45 3.64 -3.60 38.08
C PHE A 45 2.68 -2.44 38.41
N PHE A 46 1.51 -2.71 39.00
CA PHE A 46 0.58 -1.65 39.42
C PHE A 46 0.99 -0.99 40.75
N ASP A 47 1.60 -1.75 41.66
CA ASP A 47 2.08 -1.21 42.95
C ASP A 47 3.31 -0.29 42.80
N GLU A 48 4.11 -0.45 41.74
CA GLU A 48 5.30 0.39 41.49
C GLU A 48 4.98 1.71 40.73
N LEU A 49 3.75 1.89 40.25
CA LEU A 49 3.29 3.08 39.52
C LEU A 49 2.87 4.25 40.42
N GLU A 50 2.70 4.02 41.73
CA GLU A 50 2.40 5.07 42.72
C GLU A 50 3.66 5.73 43.32
N GLY A 51 4.85 5.22 42.99
CA GLY A 51 6.11 5.71 43.54
C GLY A 51 6.98 6.45 42.52
N VAL A 52 7.26 7.72 42.82
CA VAL A 52 8.52 8.45 42.52
C VAL A 52 8.46 9.56 41.45
N ASN A 53 8.56 10.80 41.98
CA ASN A 53 8.86 12.08 41.35
C ASN A 53 10.34 12.20 40.88
N SER A 54 10.56 13.13 39.93
CA SER A 54 11.78 13.67 39.27
C SER A 54 12.96 14.08 40.22
N PRO A 55 14.21 14.44 39.77
CA PRO A 55 14.57 15.22 38.56
C PRO A 55 15.91 14.95 37.81
N SER A 56 16.08 15.74 36.75
CA SER A 56 17.07 15.84 35.66
C SER A 56 18.49 16.28 36.03
N LYS A 57 19.47 15.94 35.16
CA LYS A 57 20.73 16.69 34.96
C LYS A 57 21.27 16.53 33.53
N ASP A 58 21.61 17.68 32.94
CA ASP A 58 22.25 17.89 31.64
C ASP A 58 23.76 17.59 31.69
N ASP A 59 24.37 17.30 30.53
CA ASP A 59 25.71 17.81 30.21
C ASP A 59 26.03 17.69 28.70
N ASP A 60 26.56 18.81 28.18
CA ASP A 60 27.07 19.04 26.84
C ASP A 60 28.46 18.42 26.62
N SER A 61 28.80 18.25 25.33
CA SER A 61 30.12 18.51 24.72
C SER A 61 30.83 17.36 23.98
N LEU A 62 31.40 17.78 22.83
CA LEU A 62 32.62 17.34 22.15
C LEU A 62 32.51 16.68 20.76
N LEU A 63 32.74 17.57 19.80
CA LEU A 63 33.26 17.41 18.44
C LEU A 63 34.46 16.45 18.35
N HIS A 64 34.55 15.70 17.25
CA HIS A 64 35.83 15.47 16.56
C HIS A 64 35.66 15.24 15.04
N HIS A 65 36.50 15.94 14.30
CA HIS A 65 36.80 15.84 12.86
C HIS A 65 37.68 14.61 12.56
N GLY A 66 37.53 14.03 11.36
CA GLY A 66 38.48 13.08 10.81
C GLY A 66 38.34 12.93 9.29
N ASN A 67 39.15 13.68 8.55
CA ASN A 67 39.40 13.50 7.11
C ASN A 67 40.22 12.23 6.88
N LEU A 68 39.90 11.48 5.82
CA LEU A 68 40.84 10.54 5.18
C LEU A 68 40.78 10.71 3.66
N THR A 69 42.00 10.78 3.12
CA THR A 69 42.44 11.18 1.80
C THR A 69 42.36 10.06 0.77
N SER A 70 41.91 10.43 -0.44
CA SER A 70 42.48 10.12 -1.77
C SER A 70 43.65 9.13 -1.85
N THR A 71 43.48 8.08 -2.67
CA THR A 71 44.55 7.55 -3.54
C THR A 71 43.98 7.22 -4.92
N SER A 72 44.51 7.94 -5.90
CA SER A 72 44.50 7.69 -7.34
C SER A 72 45.21 6.39 -7.71
N ASP A 73 44.83 5.75 -8.83
CA ASP A 73 45.78 5.10 -9.73
C ASP A 73 45.20 5.05 -11.16
N ASP A 74 45.93 5.71 -12.07
CA ASP A 74 45.80 5.69 -13.52
C ASP A 74 46.62 4.50 -14.08
N ALA A 75 46.09 3.77 -15.05
CA ALA A 75 46.90 2.93 -15.94
C ALA A 75 46.29 2.88 -17.35
N SER A 76 47.18 3.09 -18.32
CA SER A 76 46.98 3.48 -19.71
C SER A 76 46.67 2.34 -20.70
N ARG A 77 45.75 2.65 -21.63
CA ARG A 77 45.83 2.54 -23.11
C ARG A 77 46.39 1.25 -23.77
N LEU A 78 45.52 0.57 -24.54
CA LEU A 78 45.88 -0.14 -25.78
C LEU A 78 44.65 -0.14 -26.72
N GLU A 79 44.80 0.54 -27.86
CA GLU A 79 43.83 0.54 -28.96
C GLU A 79 44.03 -0.71 -29.83
N VAL A 80 42.94 -1.38 -30.19
CA VAL A 80 42.87 -2.24 -31.38
C VAL A 80 41.59 -1.86 -32.12
N VAL A 81 41.79 -1.34 -33.33
CA VAL A 81 40.76 -1.01 -34.31
C VAL A 81 40.19 -2.30 -34.89
N GLY A 82 38.87 -2.44 -34.81
CA GLY A 82 38.09 -3.42 -35.56
C GLY A 82 36.71 -2.81 -35.81
N GLU A 83 36.41 -2.53 -37.08
CA GLU A 83 35.12 -2.02 -37.54
C GLU A 83 34.02 -3.05 -37.28
N GLU A 84 33.19 -2.82 -36.27
CA GLU A 84 31.87 -3.42 -36.19
C GLU A 84 30.83 -2.34 -35.88
N VAL A 85 29.80 -2.35 -36.72
CA VAL A 85 28.60 -1.52 -36.75
C VAL A 85 28.13 -1.13 -35.33
N PRO A 86 27.89 0.16 -35.03
CA PRO A 86 27.39 0.54 -33.72
C PRO A 86 25.94 0.07 -33.61
N ASP A 87 25.78 -1.08 -32.95
CA ASP A 87 24.52 -1.49 -32.36
C ASP A 87 23.98 -0.29 -31.57
N LYS A 88 22.78 0.17 -31.94
CA LYS A 88 22.09 1.24 -31.23
C LYS A 88 21.96 0.80 -29.78
N ASN A 89 22.85 1.32 -28.94
CA ASN A 89 22.78 1.23 -27.49
C ASN A 89 21.32 1.41 -27.08
N LYS A 90 20.75 0.37 -26.48
CA LYS A 90 19.53 0.42 -25.68
C LYS A 90 19.76 1.43 -24.55
N THR A 91 19.67 2.70 -24.89
CA THR A 91 19.75 3.80 -23.93
C THR A 91 18.45 3.75 -23.14
N ASN A 92 18.61 3.59 -21.83
CA ASN A 92 17.55 3.39 -20.85
C ASN A 92 16.34 4.29 -21.14
N GLY A 93 15.19 3.71 -21.51
CA GLY A 93 13.96 4.41 -21.93
C GLY A 93 13.30 5.32 -20.87
N LEU A 94 14.02 5.64 -19.80
CA LEU A 94 13.65 6.54 -18.71
C LEU A 94 14.32 7.91 -18.82
N TYR A 95 15.25 8.09 -19.75
CA TYR A 95 15.96 9.35 -19.98
C TYR A 95 15.63 9.93 -21.36
N PHE A 96 15.88 11.21 -21.52
CA PHE A 96 15.89 11.91 -22.79
C PHE A 96 17.01 11.36 -23.69
N ARG A 97 17.03 11.78 -24.95
CA ARG A 97 18.07 11.35 -25.93
C ARG A 97 19.49 11.74 -25.53
N ASP A 98 19.63 12.73 -24.65
CA ASP A 98 20.89 13.16 -24.08
C ASP A 98 21.46 12.19 -23.02
N GLY A 99 20.66 11.23 -22.55
CA GLY A 99 21.02 10.27 -21.51
C GLY A 99 21.17 10.89 -20.11
N LYS A 100 20.84 12.17 -19.93
CA LYS A 100 21.02 12.91 -18.66
C LYS A 100 19.69 13.30 -18.03
N CYS A 101 18.75 13.81 -18.82
CA CYS A 101 17.48 14.29 -18.29
C CYS A 101 16.51 13.13 -18.09
N ARG A 102 16.11 12.86 -16.84
CA ARG A 102 15.13 11.81 -16.51
C ARG A 102 13.71 12.23 -16.90
N ILE A 103 12.94 11.31 -17.47
CA ILE A 103 11.53 11.52 -17.80
C ILE A 103 10.69 11.39 -16.52
N ASP A 104 10.07 12.49 -16.08
CA ASP A 104 9.21 12.53 -14.90
C ASP A 104 7.72 12.36 -15.23
N TYR A 105 7.33 12.77 -16.45
CA TYR A 105 5.94 12.77 -16.89
C TYR A 105 5.85 12.71 -18.42
N ILE A 106 4.77 12.13 -18.96
CA ILE A 106 4.49 12.07 -20.39
C ILE A 106 3.13 12.70 -20.69
N LEU A 107 3.07 13.50 -21.75
CA LEU A 107 1.82 13.92 -22.40
C LEU A 107 1.72 13.28 -23.78
N VAL A 108 0.51 12.91 -24.20
CA VAL A 108 0.24 12.27 -25.49
C VAL A 108 -0.78 13.08 -26.25
N TYR A 109 -0.53 13.36 -27.52
CA TYR A 109 -1.51 13.99 -28.40
C TYR A 109 -1.41 13.49 -29.83
N ARG A 110 -2.49 13.70 -30.60
CA ARG A 110 -2.53 13.43 -32.04
C ARG A 110 -2.27 14.68 -32.87
N LYS A 111 -1.45 14.56 -33.92
CA LYS A 111 -1.14 15.63 -34.89
C LYS A 111 -2.38 16.08 -35.63
N SER A 112 -3.27 15.13 -35.96
CA SER A 112 -4.53 15.36 -36.67
C SER A 112 -5.53 16.27 -35.93
N ASN A 113 -5.37 16.48 -34.62
CA ASN A 113 -6.31 17.28 -33.84
C ASN A 113 -6.13 18.79 -34.11
N PRO A 114 -7.21 19.52 -34.46
CA PRO A 114 -7.17 20.95 -34.80
C PRO A 114 -6.82 21.89 -33.64
N GLN A 115 -6.82 21.44 -32.39
CA GLN A 115 -6.56 22.30 -31.21
C GLN A 115 -5.06 22.59 -30.98
N THR A 116 -4.30 22.84 -32.03
CA THR A 116 -2.83 23.03 -31.97
C THR A 116 -2.43 24.29 -31.23
N GLU A 117 -3.12 25.40 -31.45
CA GLU A 117 -2.78 26.71 -30.85
C GLU A 117 -2.79 26.65 -29.31
N LYS A 118 -3.84 26.08 -28.71
CA LYS A 118 -3.95 25.92 -27.24
C LYS A 118 -2.85 25.04 -26.67
N ARG A 119 -2.44 24.00 -27.40
CA ARG A 119 -1.31 23.15 -26.99
C ARG A 119 0.01 23.90 -27.05
N GLU A 120 0.25 24.66 -28.11
CA GLU A 120 1.49 25.44 -28.25
C GLU A 120 1.62 26.51 -27.17
N VAL A 121 0.52 27.18 -26.82
CA VAL A 121 0.49 28.12 -25.68
C VAL A 121 0.77 27.39 -24.36
N PHE A 122 0.14 26.25 -24.13
CA PHE A 122 0.36 25.45 -22.92
C PHE A 122 1.82 24.99 -22.81
N GLU A 123 2.40 24.46 -23.88
CA GLU A 123 3.80 24.02 -23.92
C GLU A 123 4.79 25.17 -23.74
N ARG A 124 4.50 26.35 -24.30
CA ARG A 124 5.30 27.55 -24.09
C ARG A 124 5.29 27.95 -22.61
N ASN A 125 4.13 27.87 -21.97
CA ASN A 125 3.98 28.19 -20.55
C ASN A 125 4.63 27.12 -19.65
N ILE A 126 4.58 25.83 -20.03
CA ILE A 126 5.34 24.76 -19.36
C ILE A 126 6.84 25.09 -19.34
N ARG A 127 7.40 25.52 -20.48
CA ARG A 127 8.81 25.93 -20.54
C ARG A 127 9.08 27.20 -19.72
N ALA A 128 8.14 28.14 -19.69
CA ALA A 128 8.26 29.36 -18.89
C ALA A 128 8.29 29.08 -17.38
N GLU A 129 7.61 28.02 -16.91
CA GLU A 129 7.72 27.55 -15.52
C GLU A 129 9.04 26.79 -15.23
N GLY A 130 9.88 26.57 -16.25
CA GLY A 130 11.21 25.96 -16.13
C GLY A 130 11.27 24.46 -16.42
N LEU A 131 10.17 23.82 -16.82
CA LEU A 131 10.18 22.40 -17.20
C LEU A 131 10.84 22.21 -18.57
N GLN A 132 11.69 21.20 -18.66
CA GLN A 132 12.32 20.79 -19.91
C GLN A 132 11.43 19.78 -20.64
N MET A 133 11.39 19.87 -21.97
CA MET A 133 10.53 19.01 -22.79
C MET A 133 11.23 18.47 -24.03
N GLU A 134 10.95 17.22 -24.36
CA GLU A 134 11.39 16.54 -25.59
C GLU A 134 10.18 15.92 -26.29
N LYS A 135 10.05 16.10 -27.60
CA LYS A 135 8.96 15.51 -28.40
C LYS A 135 9.47 14.33 -29.23
N GLU A 136 8.72 13.24 -29.21
CA GLU A 136 9.02 12.04 -29.96
C GLU A 136 7.76 11.47 -30.62
N SER A 137 7.82 11.16 -31.92
CA SER A 137 6.74 10.49 -32.61
C SER A 137 6.71 9.01 -32.26
N SER A 138 5.51 8.43 -32.11
CA SER A 138 5.36 6.99 -31.90
C SER A 138 5.90 6.20 -33.09
N LEU A 139 6.50 5.04 -32.82
CA LEU A 139 6.98 4.10 -33.83
C LEU A 139 5.84 3.37 -34.53
N THR A 140 4.71 3.16 -33.84
CA THR A 140 3.56 2.39 -34.36
C THR A 140 2.57 3.26 -35.12
N ASN A 141 2.37 4.50 -34.69
CA ASN A 141 1.40 5.42 -35.29
C ASN A 141 2.01 6.82 -35.41
N SER A 142 2.30 7.25 -36.64
CA SER A 142 2.95 8.54 -36.92
C SER A 142 2.10 9.76 -36.55
N ASP A 143 0.79 9.59 -36.30
CA ASP A 143 -0.12 10.63 -35.82
C ASP A 143 0.07 10.91 -34.32
N ILE A 144 0.56 9.94 -33.54
CA ILE A 144 0.73 10.08 -32.09
C ILE A 144 2.10 10.69 -31.78
N ILE A 145 2.11 11.75 -30.96
CA ILE A 145 3.31 12.36 -30.41
C ILE A 145 3.31 12.16 -28.89
N PHE A 146 4.45 11.71 -28.39
CA PHE A 146 4.81 11.69 -26.97
C PHE A 146 5.64 12.93 -26.64
N VAL A 147 5.21 13.67 -25.62
CA VAL A 147 5.95 14.77 -25.02
C VAL A 147 6.49 14.29 -23.69
N LYS A 148 7.81 14.14 -23.61
CA LYS A 148 8.53 13.80 -22.39
C LYS A 148 8.81 15.08 -21.62
N LEU A 149 8.56 15.06 -20.31
CA LEU A 149 8.79 16.19 -19.42
C LEU A 149 9.84 15.82 -18.37
N HIS A 150 10.75 16.74 -18.11
CA HIS A 150 11.77 16.65 -17.07
C HIS A 150 11.72 17.91 -16.20
N ALA A 151 11.75 17.73 -14.88
CA ALA A 151 11.89 18.80 -13.91
C ALA A 151 13.36 18.92 -13.42
N PRO A 152 14.04 20.03 -13.74
CA PRO A 152 15.35 20.34 -13.17
C PRO A 152 15.31 20.50 -11.65
N TRP A 153 16.48 20.42 -11.01
CA TRP A 153 16.62 20.54 -9.55
C TRP A 153 16.04 21.85 -9.01
N GLU A 154 16.24 22.96 -9.71
CA GLU A 154 15.77 24.29 -9.30
C GLU A 154 14.24 24.36 -9.27
N VAL A 155 13.60 23.76 -10.27
CA VAL A 155 12.14 23.67 -10.36
C VAL A 155 11.60 22.77 -9.27
N LEU A 156 12.22 21.60 -9.08
CA LEU A 156 11.84 20.68 -8.01
C LEU A 156 11.97 21.32 -6.63
N GLY A 157 13.06 22.04 -6.36
CA GLY A 157 13.26 22.73 -5.09
C GLY A 157 12.22 23.80 -4.82
N LYS A 158 11.94 24.66 -5.82
CA LYS A 158 10.93 25.72 -5.73
C LYS A 158 9.53 25.17 -5.44
N TYR A 159 9.10 24.16 -6.20
CA TYR A 159 7.76 23.58 -6.02
C TYR A 159 7.68 22.65 -4.81
N ALA A 160 8.77 22.00 -4.42
CA ALA A 160 8.82 21.23 -3.17
C ALA A 160 8.61 22.13 -1.94
N GLU A 161 9.16 23.35 -1.96
CA GLU A 161 8.93 24.35 -0.91
C GLU A 161 7.50 24.90 -0.94
N LEU A 162 6.94 25.18 -2.11
CA LEU A 162 5.53 25.60 -2.26
C LEU A 162 4.55 24.53 -1.73
N MET A 163 4.84 23.26 -1.99
CA MET A 163 4.00 22.12 -1.60
C MET A 163 4.35 21.55 -0.21
N ASN A 164 5.22 22.24 0.56
CA ASN A 164 5.69 21.81 1.88
C ASN A 164 6.15 20.33 1.94
N VAL A 165 6.85 19.86 0.90
CA VAL A 165 7.29 18.46 0.83
C VAL A 165 8.27 18.17 1.95
N ARG A 166 7.90 17.26 2.86
CA ARG A 166 8.76 16.87 3.97
C ARG A 166 9.91 15.98 3.51
N MET A 167 11.12 16.37 3.89
CA MET A 167 12.38 15.72 3.50
C MET A 167 13.27 15.48 4.73
N PRO A 168 14.15 14.46 4.71
CA PRO A 168 15.00 14.13 5.84
C PRO A 168 16.04 15.21 6.11
N PHE A 169 16.07 15.73 7.34
CA PHE A 169 17.01 16.79 7.76
C PHE A 169 18.05 16.31 8.77
N ARG A 170 17.70 15.42 9.71
CA ARG A 170 18.64 14.96 10.74
C ARG A 170 18.38 13.53 11.14
N ARG A 171 19.44 12.73 11.31
CA ARG A 171 19.34 11.37 11.86
C ARG A 171 18.86 11.43 13.32
N LYS A 172 17.88 10.62 13.67
CA LYS A 172 17.41 10.41 15.04
C LYS A 172 18.55 9.77 15.81
N ILE A 173 18.97 10.42 16.89
CA ILE A 173 19.93 9.87 17.83
C ILE A 173 19.11 9.33 19.00
N TYR A 174 18.96 8.01 19.09
CA TYR A 174 18.36 7.41 20.27
C TYR A 174 19.43 7.32 21.36
N TYR A 175 19.24 8.04 22.47
CA TYR A 175 19.81 7.58 23.73
C TYR A 175 18.99 6.35 24.12
N LEU A 176 19.54 5.14 24.01
CA LEU A 176 18.88 3.93 24.51
C LEU A 176 18.64 4.09 26.01
N HIS A 177 17.43 4.49 26.38
CA HIS A 177 17.03 4.57 27.78
C HIS A 177 17.04 3.16 28.39
N ARG A 178 17.48 3.05 29.65
CA ARG A 178 17.75 1.81 30.41
C ARG A 178 16.62 0.75 30.36
N ARG A 179 15.39 1.17 30.04
CA ARG A 179 14.19 0.34 29.81
C ARG A 179 14.37 -0.72 28.71
N TYR A 180 15.21 -0.47 27.69
CA TYR A 180 15.51 -1.45 26.64
C TYR A 180 16.28 -2.67 27.17
N LYS A 181 17.04 -2.52 28.27
CA LYS A 181 17.84 -3.63 28.88
C LYS A 181 16.99 -4.67 29.61
N PHE A 182 15.77 -4.33 30.04
CA PHE A 182 14.86 -5.27 30.73
C PHE A 182 14.05 -6.09 29.72
N MET A 183 13.47 -5.44 28.69
CA MET A 183 12.81 -6.13 27.58
C MET A 183 13.74 -7.11 26.87
N ASN A 184 15.03 -6.77 26.71
CA ASN A 184 16.02 -7.67 26.11
C ASN A 184 16.31 -8.94 26.94
N ARG A 185 16.02 -8.96 28.25
CA ARG A 185 16.15 -10.17 29.10
C ARG A 185 14.98 -11.12 28.90
N ILE A 186 13.75 -10.58 28.87
CA ILE A 186 12.53 -11.34 28.57
C ILE A 186 12.56 -11.84 27.12
N GLU A 187 12.99 -11.00 26.19
CA GLU A 187 13.15 -11.37 24.78
C GLU A 187 14.24 -12.43 24.58
N LYS A 188 15.33 -12.42 25.37
CA LYS A 188 16.35 -13.50 25.39
C LYS A 188 15.84 -14.82 25.99
N GLN A 189 14.87 -14.80 26.90
CA GLN A 189 14.21 -16.02 27.37
C GLN A 189 13.26 -16.57 26.30
N ILE A 190 12.47 -15.70 25.68
CA ILE A 190 11.55 -16.06 24.59
C ILE A 190 12.31 -16.52 23.34
N SER A 191 13.47 -15.95 23.02
CA SER A 191 14.29 -16.35 21.87
C SER A 191 14.95 -17.72 22.04
N ARG A 192 15.27 -18.13 23.28
CA ARG A 192 15.74 -19.49 23.59
C ARG A 192 14.64 -20.52 23.34
N PHE A 193 13.40 -20.19 23.69
CA PHE A 193 12.24 -21.03 23.39
C PHE A 193 11.87 -21.04 21.89
N ARG A 194 12.09 -19.91 21.20
CA ARG A 194 11.89 -19.77 19.74
C ARG A 194 12.98 -20.37 18.86
N GLY A 195 14.12 -20.80 19.42
CA GLY A 195 15.22 -21.42 18.68
C GLY A 195 14.85 -22.76 18.03
N TRP A 196 13.74 -23.37 18.46
CA TRP A 196 13.18 -24.60 17.88
C TRP A 196 12.21 -24.34 16.70
N LEU A 197 11.80 -23.08 16.47
CA LEU A 197 10.96 -22.69 15.33
C LEU A 197 11.83 -22.15 14.17
N PRO A 198 11.47 -22.44 12.90
CA PRO A 198 12.22 -21.97 11.74
C PRO A 198 12.37 -20.44 11.71
N ARG A 199 13.52 -19.95 11.21
CA ARG A 199 13.82 -18.52 10.97
C ARG A 199 12.58 -17.84 10.39
N LYS A 200 12.07 -16.80 11.07
CA LYS A 200 10.81 -16.07 10.80
C LYS A 200 10.44 -16.04 9.30
N PRO A 201 9.67 -17.03 8.78
CA PRO A 201 9.47 -17.16 7.32
C PRO A 201 8.63 -16.01 6.76
N MET A 202 7.81 -15.39 7.61
CA MET A 202 6.95 -14.27 7.23
C MET A 202 7.69 -12.92 7.19
N LYS A 203 8.86 -12.79 7.82
CA LYS A 203 9.59 -11.51 7.86
C LYS A 203 10.38 -11.35 6.56
N LEU A 204 10.16 -10.23 5.87
CA LEU A 204 10.96 -9.88 4.70
C LEU A 204 12.42 -9.68 5.12
N ASP A 205 13.33 -10.29 4.37
CA ASP A 205 14.76 -10.28 4.68
C ASP A 205 15.32 -8.89 4.37
N LYS A 206 15.59 -8.11 5.44
CA LYS A 206 16.03 -6.71 5.31
C LYS A 206 17.40 -6.61 4.61
N GLU A 207 18.21 -7.66 4.64
CA GLU A 207 19.50 -7.72 3.96
C GLU A 207 19.38 -7.71 2.42
N THR A 208 18.20 -8.07 1.88
CA THR A 208 17.93 -7.99 0.43
C THR A 208 17.52 -6.58 -0.03
N LEU A 209 17.48 -5.61 0.87
CA LEU A 209 16.92 -4.26 0.66
C LEU A 209 17.88 -3.16 1.18
N PRO A 210 19.08 -3.00 0.60
CA PRO A 210 20.08 -2.01 1.07
C PRO A 210 19.57 -0.56 0.99
N ASP A 211 18.70 -0.23 0.03
CA ASP A 211 18.17 1.14 -0.15
C ASP A 211 16.96 1.50 0.72
N LEU A 212 16.47 0.53 1.52
CA LEU A 212 15.43 0.72 2.53
C LEU A 212 16.02 0.71 3.94
N GLU A 213 17.29 1.11 4.09
CA GLU A 213 17.78 1.51 5.41
C GLU A 213 16.74 2.45 6.01
N GLU A 214 16.09 1.97 7.10
CA GLU A 214 15.20 2.72 7.97
C GLU A 214 16.04 3.88 8.49
N ASN A 215 16.16 4.91 7.66
CA ASN A 215 16.80 6.15 8.01
C ASN A 215 15.79 6.82 8.93
N ASP A 216 15.88 6.40 10.17
CA ASP A 216 15.33 7.05 11.35
C ASP A 216 15.86 8.48 11.32
N CYS A 217 15.21 9.32 10.53
CA CYS A 217 15.53 10.70 10.29
C CYS A 217 14.31 11.50 10.70
N TYR A 218 14.54 12.63 11.34
CA TYR A 218 13.52 13.65 11.44
C TYR A 218 13.35 14.29 10.07
N THR A 219 12.11 14.50 9.66
CA THR A 219 11.76 15.21 8.43
C THR A 219 11.23 16.60 8.74
N ALA A 220 11.38 17.50 7.78
CA ALA A 220 10.87 18.86 7.85
C ALA A 220 10.48 19.34 6.45
N PRO A 221 9.56 20.32 6.31
CA PRO A 221 9.23 20.92 5.03
C PRO A 221 10.49 21.43 4.32
N PHE A 222 10.67 21.01 3.08
CA PHE A 222 11.82 21.39 2.27
C PHE A 222 11.85 22.90 2.07
N SER A 223 13.01 23.52 2.26
CA SER A 223 13.19 24.95 2.00
C SER A 223 14.51 25.19 1.30
N GLN A 224 14.46 25.89 0.17
CA GLN A 224 15.64 26.15 -0.66
C GLN A 224 16.67 27.02 0.07
N GLN A 225 16.23 27.88 0.99
CA GLN A 225 17.11 28.72 1.80
C GLN A 225 17.89 27.91 2.86
N ARG A 226 17.30 26.80 3.32
CA ARG A 226 17.84 25.95 4.41
C ARG A 226 18.35 24.59 3.89
N ILE A 227 18.76 24.53 2.62
CA ILE A 227 19.25 23.30 1.96
C ILE A 227 20.33 22.57 2.78
N HIS A 228 21.23 23.31 3.43
CA HIS A 228 22.36 22.76 4.19
C HIS A 228 21.93 21.95 5.43
N HIS A 229 20.70 22.13 5.93
CA HIS A 229 20.15 21.30 7.00
C HIS A 229 19.62 19.96 6.49
N PHE A 230 19.45 19.76 5.19
CA PHE A 230 18.93 18.52 4.63
C PHE A 230 20.04 17.53 4.30
N ILE A 231 19.76 16.24 4.50
CA ILE A 231 20.71 15.16 4.18
C ILE A 231 20.65 14.89 2.68
N ILE A 232 21.49 15.57 1.91
CA ILE A 232 21.56 15.42 0.45
C ILE A 232 22.86 14.73 0.08
N HIS A 233 22.80 13.43 -0.21
CA HIS A 233 23.93 12.68 -0.76
C HIS A 233 24.08 12.92 -2.27
N ASN A 234 22.97 12.80 -3.00
CA ASN A 234 22.91 13.01 -4.44
C ASN A 234 21.61 13.73 -4.80
N LYS A 235 21.71 14.79 -5.61
CA LYS A 235 20.57 15.60 -6.06
C LYS A 235 19.58 14.81 -6.93
N ASP A 236 20.06 13.84 -7.70
CA ASP A 236 19.23 13.08 -8.63
C ASP A 236 18.36 12.01 -7.94
N THR A 237 18.80 11.53 -6.77
CA THR A 237 18.10 10.51 -5.99
C THR A 237 17.40 11.07 -4.74
N PHE A 238 17.67 12.32 -4.37
CA PHE A 238 17.08 12.96 -3.20
C PHE A 238 15.55 12.99 -3.27
N PHE A 239 14.99 13.40 -4.41
CA PHE A 239 13.56 13.31 -4.65
C PHE A 239 13.21 11.95 -5.26
N ASN A 240 12.37 11.18 -4.57
CA ASN A 240 11.82 9.93 -5.10
C ASN A 240 11.05 10.17 -6.40
N ASN A 241 11.03 9.16 -7.28
CA ASN A 241 10.35 9.25 -8.58
C ASN A 241 8.86 9.59 -8.44
N ALA A 242 8.17 9.00 -7.46
CA ALA A 242 6.78 9.34 -7.14
C ALA A 242 6.61 10.82 -6.76
N THR A 243 7.52 11.37 -5.94
CA THR A 243 7.51 12.78 -5.53
C THR A 243 7.79 13.71 -6.71
N ARG A 244 8.74 13.36 -7.58
CA ARG A 244 9.05 14.12 -8.81
C ARG A 244 7.83 14.18 -9.72
N SER A 245 7.21 13.04 -10.00
CA SER A 245 5.98 12.97 -10.81
C SER A 245 4.81 13.72 -10.16
N ARG A 246 4.69 13.70 -8.83
CA ARG A 246 3.68 14.49 -8.09
C ARG A 246 3.88 15.99 -8.26
N ILE A 247 5.11 16.48 -8.14
CA ILE A 247 5.46 17.88 -8.36
C ILE A 247 5.15 18.30 -9.80
N VAL A 248 5.58 17.51 -10.80
CA VAL A 248 5.29 17.82 -12.21
C VAL A 248 3.80 17.81 -12.49
N HIS A 249 3.05 16.85 -11.95
CA HIS A 249 1.60 16.82 -12.08
C HIS A 249 0.94 18.07 -11.49
N HIS A 250 1.39 18.51 -10.31
CA HIS A 250 0.91 19.73 -9.68
C HIS A 250 1.16 20.97 -10.56
N ILE A 251 2.36 21.10 -11.15
CA ILE A 251 2.67 22.19 -12.10
C ILE A 251 1.69 22.15 -13.29
N LEU A 252 1.52 20.98 -13.91
CA LEU A 252 0.66 20.81 -15.09
C LEU A 252 -0.82 21.11 -14.81
N GLN A 253 -1.28 20.93 -13.58
CA GLN A 253 -2.64 21.29 -13.18
C GLN A 253 -2.85 22.81 -13.06
N ARG A 254 -1.79 23.60 -12.87
CA ARG A 254 -1.84 25.06 -12.66
C ARG A 254 -1.37 25.90 -13.85
N VAL A 255 -0.66 25.30 -14.82
CA VAL A 255 -0.25 26.00 -16.05
C VAL A 255 -1.48 26.45 -16.87
N LYS A 256 -1.43 27.68 -17.38
CA LYS A 256 -2.44 28.27 -18.27
C LYS A 256 -2.24 27.80 -19.71
N TYR A 257 -3.33 27.55 -20.43
CA TYR A 257 -3.28 27.19 -21.86
C TYR A 257 -3.83 28.28 -22.80
N GLU A 258 -4.43 29.34 -22.25
CA GLU A 258 -5.01 30.46 -22.99
C GLU A 258 -5.02 31.69 -22.08
N GLU A 259 -5.03 32.89 -22.66
CA GLU A 259 -5.12 34.13 -21.89
C GLU A 259 -6.49 34.24 -21.21
N GLY A 260 -6.49 34.27 -19.88
CA GLY A 260 -7.69 34.41 -19.06
C GLY A 260 -7.61 33.62 -17.76
N LYS A 261 -8.24 34.16 -16.69
CA LYS A 261 -8.23 33.53 -15.36
C LYS A 261 -8.90 32.14 -15.31
N ASN A 262 -9.70 31.77 -16.32
CA ASN A 262 -10.54 30.55 -16.29
C ASN A 262 -9.99 29.39 -17.15
N LYS A 263 -8.84 29.58 -17.81
CA LYS A 263 -8.29 28.67 -18.82
C LYS A 263 -6.99 28.03 -18.31
N ILE A 264 -7.13 27.30 -17.21
CA ILE A 264 -6.02 26.68 -16.47
C ILE A 264 -6.16 25.16 -16.49
N GLY A 265 -5.02 24.49 -16.55
CA GLY A 265 -4.85 23.10 -16.12
C GLY A 265 -4.99 22.04 -17.20
N LEU A 266 -4.14 21.03 -17.07
CA LEU A 266 -4.08 19.85 -17.95
C LEU A 266 -5.41 19.09 -18.06
N ASN A 267 -6.17 18.95 -16.96
CA ASN A 267 -7.41 18.16 -16.95
C ASN A 267 -8.45 18.66 -17.96
N ARG A 268 -8.49 19.97 -18.22
CA ARG A 268 -9.41 20.57 -19.21
C ARG A 268 -8.94 20.32 -20.65
N LEU A 269 -7.63 20.25 -20.87
CA LEU A 269 -7.07 19.90 -22.17
C LEU A 269 -7.28 18.41 -22.48
N LEU A 270 -7.28 17.55 -21.47
CA LEU A 270 -7.66 16.14 -21.60
C LEU A 270 -9.16 15.99 -21.90
N SER A 271 -10.04 16.70 -21.16
CA SER A 271 -11.49 16.63 -21.39
C SER A 271 -11.91 17.17 -22.77
N ASN A 272 -11.22 18.20 -23.26
CA ASN A 272 -11.45 18.78 -24.58
C ASN A 272 -10.80 17.97 -25.71
N GLY A 273 -10.04 16.92 -25.38
CA GLY A 273 -9.31 16.07 -26.32
C GLY A 273 -8.05 16.69 -26.92
N SER A 274 -7.60 17.87 -26.47
CA SER A 274 -6.35 18.49 -26.96
C SER A 274 -5.14 17.57 -26.71
N TYR A 275 -5.10 16.97 -25.51
CA TYR A 275 -4.25 15.83 -25.19
C TYR A 275 -5.12 14.57 -25.05
N GLU A 276 -4.60 13.43 -25.45
CA GLU A 276 -5.27 12.12 -25.37
C GLU A 276 -5.00 11.45 -24.02
N ALA A 277 -3.77 11.54 -23.51
CA ALA A 277 -3.37 10.96 -22.24
C ALA A 277 -2.25 11.75 -21.58
N ALA A 278 -2.14 11.61 -20.27
CA ALA A 278 -1.09 12.23 -19.48
C ALA A 278 -0.78 11.37 -18.24
N PHE A 279 0.44 10.84 -18.13
CA PHE A 279 0.78 9.86 -17.09
C PHE A 279 2.28 9.89 -16.73
N PRO A 280 2.65 9.54 -15.48
CA PRO A 280 4.04 9.29 -15.10
C PRO A 280 4.54 7.95 -15.65
N LEU A 281 5.86 7.82 -15.85
CA LEU A 281 6.48 6.58 -16.31
C LEU A 281 6.84 5.65 -15.15
N HIS A 282 6.83 4.34 -15.43
CA HIS A 282 7.43 3.33 -14.56
C HIS A 282 8.90 3.13 -14.88
N GLU A 283 9.71 2.75 -13.89
CA GLU A 283 11.17 2.53 -13.97
C GLU A 283 11.63 1.35 -14.86
N GLY A 284 10.76 0.78 -15.68
CA GLY A 284 11.10 -0.31 -16.62
C GLY A 284 10.30 -1.59 -16.43
N SER A 285 10.91 -2.71 -16.83
CA SER A 285 10.30 -4.05 -16.78
C SER A 285 10.12 -4.54 -15.34
N TYR A 286 9.03 -5.26 -15.09
CA TYR A 286 8.80 -5.94 -13.82
C TYR A 286 9.49 -7.31 -13.74
N ARG A 287 9.93 -7.86 -14.88
CA ARG A 287 10.73 -9.10 -14.95
C ARG A 287 12.17 -8.76 -15.28
N SER A 288 13.10 -9.37 -14.57
CA SER A 288 14.52 -9.40 -14.92
C SER A 288 14.91 -10.79 -15.42
N LYS A 289 16.12 -10.91 -15.97
CA LYS A 289 16.70 -12.21 -16.34
C LYS A 289 17.38 -12.90 -15.15
N ASN A 290 17.77 -12.13 -14.14
CA ASN A 290 18.62 -12.55 -13.03
C ASN A 290 17.87 -12.46 -11.70
N SER A 291 18.01 -13.45 -10.83
CA SER A 291 17.38 -13.39 -9.52
C SER A 291 17.95 -12.26 -8.64
N ILE A 292 17.09 -11.62 -7.85
CA ILE A 292 17.49 -10.57 -6.89
C ILE A 292 18.54 -11.08 -5.89
N LYS A 293 18.50 -12.37 -5.53
CA LYS A 293 19.44 -12.93 -4.56
C LYS A 293 20.88 -12.98 -5.06
N THR A 294 21.08 -13.04 -6.37
CA THR A 294 22.41 -13.18 -6.97
C THR A 294 22.96 -11.86 -7.52
N HIS A 295 22.10 -11.00 -8.06
CA HIS A 295 22.52 -9.76 -8.73
C HIS A 295 21.90 -8.48 -8.16
N GLY A 296 21.10 -8.57 -7.10
CA GLY A 296 20.34 -7.43 -6.58
C GLY A 296 19.17 -7.03 -7.48
N ALA A 297 18.42 -6.02 -7.04
CA ALA A 297 17.30 -5.51 -7.82
C ALA A 297 17.78 -4.54 -8.91
N GLU A 298 17.41 -4.82 -10.17
CA GLU A 298 17.67 -3.91 -11.30
C GLU A 298 16.85 -2.60 -11.21
N ASN A 299 15.59 -2.66 -10.75
CA ASN A 299 14.66 -1.52 -10.64
C ASN A 299 13.71 -1.71 -9.44
N HIS A 300 13.14 -0.63 -8.88
CA HIS A 300 12.18 -0.75 -7.76
C HIS A 300 10.92 -1.53 -8.14
N ARG A 301 10.47 -1.43 -9.41
CA ARG A 301 9.30 -2.19 -9.89
C ARG A 301 9.55 -3.70 -9.87
N HIS A 302 10.75 -4.12 -10.28
CA HIS A 302 11.14 -5.53 -10.30
C HIS A 302 11.28 -6.06 -8.86
N LEU A 303 11.91 -5.28 -7.98
CA LEU A 303 12.00 -5.58 -6.56
C LEU A 303 10.61 -5.79 -5.94
N LEU A 304 9.68 -4.87 -6.21
CA LEU A 304 8.33 -4.92 -5.65
C LEU A 304 7.51 -6.13 -6.17
N TYR A 305 7.73 -6.53 -7.43
CA TYR A 305 7.07 -7.70 -8.00
C TYR A 305 7.52 -9.01 -7.33
N GLU A 306 8.83 -9.20 -7.19
CA GLU A 306 9.40 -10.40 -6.57
C GLU A 306 9.10 -10.48 -5.06
N CYS A 307 9.20 -9.37 -4.33
CA CYS A 307 9.03 -9.37 -2.87
C CYS A 307 7.57 -9.32 -2.40
N TRP A 308 6.63 -8.90 -3.24
CA TRP A 308 5.25 -8.64 -2.80
C TRP A 308 4.17 -9.05 -3.81
N ALA A 309 4.23 -8.60 -5.07
CA ALA A 309 3.15 -8.81 -6.03
C ALA A 309 3.19 -10.15 -6.79
N SER A 310 3.75 -11.20 -6.18
CA SER A 310 3.84 -12.54 -6.75
C SER A 310 3.08 -13.58 -5.91
N TRP A 311 2.38 -14.49 -6.58
CA TRP A 311 1.56 -15.52 -5.91
C TRP A 311 2.36 -16.42 -4.96
N GLY A 312 3.66 -16.61 -5.21
CA GLY A 312 4.54 -17.41 -4.34
C GLY A 312 4.89 -16.76 -3.00
N VAL A 313 4.54 -15.48 -2.78
CA VAL A 313 5.01 -14.68 -1.64
C VAL A 313 3.86 -14.22 -0.72
N TRP A 314 2.66 -14.80 -0.89
CA TRP A 314 1.45 -14.46 -0.11
C TRP A 314 1.60 -14.60 1.41
N TYR A 315 2.53 -15.45 1.89
CA TYR A 315 2.75 -15.70 3.32
C TYR A 315 3.66 -14.67 4.01
N LYS A 316 4.32 -13.77 3.25
CA LYS A 316 5.22 -12.75 3.83
C LYS A 316 4.45 -11.49 4.21
N TYR A 317 4.99 -10.74 5.17
CA TYR A 317 4.49 -9.40 5.49
C TYR A 317 4.69 -8.45 4.31
N GLN A 318 3.74 -7.53 4.13
CA GLN A 318 3.78 -6.54 3.05
C GLN A 318 4.86 -5.48 3.31
N PRO A 319 5.73 -5.16 2.32
CA PRO A 319 6.72 -4.08 2.43
C PRO A 319 6.07 -2.72 2.19
N LEU A 320 5.39 -2.20 3.21
CA LEU A 320 4.58 -0.97 3.09
C LEU A 320 5.42 0.26 2.70
N ASP A 321 6.65 0.39 3.20
CA ASP A 321 7.50 1.55 2.89
C ASP A 321 7.99 1.55 1.43
N LEU A 322 8.23 0.37 0.86
CA LEU A 322 8.59 0.24 -0.56
C LEU A 322 7.37 0.56 -1.46
N VAL A 323 6.20 0.06 -1.09
CA VAL A 323 4.94 0.37 -1.78
C VAL A 323 4.68 1.89 -1.74
N ARG A 324 4.85 2.52 -0.57
CA ARG A 324 4.75 3.97 -0.41
C ARG A 324 5.76 4.70 -1.29
N ARG A 325 7.04 4.32 -1.27
CA ARG A 325 8.09 5.00 -2.06
C ARG A 325 7.81 4.97 -3.56
N TYR A 326 7.23 3.87 -4.05
CA TYR A 326 6.94 3.68 -5.48
C TYR A 326 5.59 4.25 -5.93
N PHE A 327 4.52 4.03 -5.16
CA PHE A 327 3.15 4.41 -5.54
C PHE A 327 2.62 5.66 -4.82
N GLY A 328 3.29 6.11 -3.77
CA GLY A 328 2.83 7.20 -2.90
C GLY A 328 2.01 6.74 -1.69
N GLU A 329 1.70 7.69 -0.84
CA GLU A 329 1.12 7.48 0.48
C GLU A 329 -0.31 6.95 0.42
N LYS A 330 -1.11 7.42 -0.55
CA LYS A 330 -2.52 6.98 -0.70
C LYS A 330 -2.65 5.48 -0.97
N ILE A 331 -1.83 4.96 -1.89
CA ILE A 331 -1.82 3.53 -2.23
C ILE A 331 -1.15 2.73 -1.11
N GLY A 332 -0.09 3.27 -0.51
CA GLY A 332 0.53 2.68 0.69
C GLY A 332 -0.49 2.49 1.82
N LEU A 333 -1.29 3.50 2.13
CA LEU A 333 -2.28 3.45 3.22
C LEU A 333 -3.40 2.44 2.93
N TYR A 334 -3.83 2.34 1.67
CA TYR A 334 -4.78 1.31 1.23
C TYR A 334 -4.26 -0.10 1.53
N PHE A 335 -3.02 -0.41 1.13
CA PHE A 335 -2.45 -1.73 1.38
C PHE A 335 -2.14 -1.97 2.86
N ALA A 336 -1.77 -0.92 3.60
CA ALA A 336 -1.63 -1.01 5.05
C ALA A 336 -2.96 -1.37 5.75
N TRP A 337 -4.06 -0.74 5.33
CA TRP A 337 -5.40 -1.08 5.83
C TRP A 337 -5.80 -2.50 5.44
N LEU A 338 -5.60 -2.88 4.18
CA LEU A 338 -5.93 -4.22 3.68
C LEU A 338 -5.16 -5.31 4.44
N GLY A 339 -3.86 -5.13 4.64
CA GLY A 339 -3.03 -6.06 5.41
C GLY A 339 -3.47 -6.16 6.87
N TRP A 340 -3.82 -5.02 7.50
CA TRP A 340 -4.34 -4.99 8.86
C TRP A 340 -5.69 -5.69 8.99
N TYR A 341 -6.61 -5.45 8.06
CA TYR A 341 -7.92 -6.07 7.99
C TYR A 341 -7.82 -7.58 7.84
N THR A 342 -7.04 -8.07 6.87
CA THR A 342 -6.79 -9.50 6.69
C THR A 342 -6.15 -10.12 7.94
N GLY A 343 -5.22 -9.41 8.58
CA GLY A 343 -4.61 -9.83 9.85
C GLY A 343 -5.64 -10.00 10.98
N MET A 344 -6.55 -9.05 11.15
CA MET A 344 -7.60 -9.06 12.17
C MET A 344 -8.74 -10.04 11.86
N LEU A 345 -8.90 -10.47 10.61
CA LEU A 345 -9.86 -11.51 10.23
C LEU A 345 -9.44 -12.90 10.69
N PHE A 346 -8.16 -13.18 10.92
CA PHE A 346 -7.70 -14.51 11.37
C PHE A 346 -8.38 -14.98 12.67
N PRO A 347 -8.41 -14.20 13.76
CA PRO A 347 -9.16 -14.56 14.97
C PRO A 347 -10.65 -14.80 14.73
N ALA A 348 -11.29 -13.96 13.91
CA ALA A 348 -12.70 -14.08 13.59
C ALA A 348 -13.02 -15.32 12.76
N ALA A 349 -12.18 -15.62 11.77
CA ALA A 349 -12.28 -16.82 10.94
C ALA A 349 -12.05 -18.10 11.78
N PHE A 350 -11.09 -18.06 12.72
CA PHE A 350 -10.83 -19.16 13.64
C PHE A 350 -12.08 -19.47 14.47
N ILE A 351 -12.65 -18.47 15.16
CA ILE A 351 -13.87 -18.65 15.97
C ILE A 351 -15.07 -19.07 15.10
N GLY A 352 -15.22 -18.47 13.92
CA GLY A 352 -16.27 -18.84 12.96
C GLY A 352 -16.17 -20.29 12.50
N LEU A 353 -14.94 -20.80 12.28
CA LEU A 353 -14.72 -22.20 11.97
C LEU A 353 -15.13 -23.13 13.12
N PHE A 354 -14.84 -22.78 14.38
CA PHE A 354 -15.31 -23.57 15.53
C PHE A 354 -16.83 -23.61 15.63
N VAL A 355 -17.50 -22.48 15.42
CA VAL A 355 -18.96 -22.38 15.43
C VAL A 355 -19.57 -23.22 14.30
N PHE A 356 -18.96 -23.20 13.12
CA PHE A 356 -19.36 -24.04 11.99
C PHE A 356 -19.19 -25.53 12.29
N LEU A 357 -18.02 -25.94 12.81
CA LEU A 357 -17.76 -27.33 13.19
C LEU A 357 -18.73 -27.80 14.30
N TYR A 358 -19.04 -26.93 15.26
CA TYR A 358 -20.06 -27.20 16.27
C TYR A 358 -21.44 -27.47 15.62
N GLY A 359 -21.86 -26.64 14.66
CA GLY A 359 -23.09 -26.86 13.89
C GLY A 359 -23.11 -28.19 13.14
N VAL A 360 -21.98 -28.59 12.53
CA VAL A 360 -21.85 -29.90 11.85
C VAL A 360 -21.98 -31.05 12.84
N THR A 361 -21.31 -30.98 13.99
CA THR A 361 -21.34 -32.06 15.01
C THR A 361 -22.73 -32.22 15.65
N THR A 362 -23.47 -31.13 15.81
CA THR A 362 -24.80 -31.13 16.44
C THR A 362 -25.95 -31.39 15.46
N LEU A 363 -25.68 -31.47 14.16
CA LEU A 363 -26.67 -31.64 13.09
C LEU A 363 -27.53 -32.90 13.26
N ASN A 364 -26.94 -34.00 13.72
CA ASN A 364 -27.65 -35.27 13.95
C ASN A 364 -28.33 -35.33 15.33
N HIS A 365 -28.14 -34.33 16.20
CA HIS A 365 -28.70 -34.29 17.55
C HIS A 365 -29.84 -33.30 17.70
N CYS A 366 -30.09 -32.43 16.72
CA CYS A 366 -31.18 -31.49 16.74
C CYS A 366 -32.55 -32.20 16.67
N GLN A 367 -33.41 -31.91 17.64
CA GLN A 367 -34.77 -32.43 17.72
C GLN A 367 -35.62 -31.94 16.53
N VAL A 368 -35.57 -30.64 16.22
CA VAL A 368 -36.37 -30.01 15.15
C VAL A 368 -36.06 -30.62 13.79
N SER A 369 -34.78 -30.79 13.43
CA SER A 369 -34.43 -31.41 12.15
C SER A 369 -34.86 -32.88 12.07
N LYS A 370 -34.84 -33.61 13.18
CA LYS A 370 -35.33 -35.00 13.22
C LYS A 370 -36.83 -35.07 13.01
N GLU A 371 -37.59 -34.22 13.70
CA GLU A 371 -39.04 -34.14 13.56
C GLU A 371 -39.45 -33.80 12.12
N VAL A 372 -38.81 -32.81 11.49
CA VAL A 372 -39.07 -32.45 10.08
C VAL A 372 -38.73 -33.60 9.13
N CYS A 373 -37.60 -34.28 9.32
CA CYS A 373 -37.19 -35.38 8.45
C CYS A 373 -38.04 -36.65 8.62
N GLN A 374 -38.69 -36.85 9.77
CA GLN A 374 -39.52 -38.03 10.06
C GLN A 374 -41.01 -37.80 9.76
N ALA A 375 -41.47 -36.54 9.66
CA ALA A 375 -42.86 -36.18 9.39
C ALA A 375 -43.27 -36.41 7.92
N THR A 376 -43.51 -37.68 7.55
CA THR A 376 -44.01 -38.06 6.21
C THR A 376 -45.53 -37.91 6.05
N ASP A 377 -46.24 -37.76 7.15
CA ASP A 377 -47.71 -37.68 7.26
C ASP A 377 -48.26 -36.24 7.25
N ILE A 378 -47.40 -35.25 7.51
CA ILE A 378 -47.78 -33.83 7.52
C ILE A 378 -47.69 -33.25 6.10
N ILE A 379 -48.86 -32.88 5.55
CA ILE A 379 -48.99 -32.22 4.24
C ILE A 379 -49.13 -30.71 4.47
N MET A 380 -48.25 -29.93 3.83
CA MET A 380 -48.24 -28.48 3.88
C MET A 380 -49.10 -27.87 2.76
N CYS A 381 -49.68 -26.71 3.04
CA CYS A 381 -50.38 -25.92 2.04
C CYS A 381 -49.41 -25.45 0.93
N PRO A 382 -49.89 -25.32 -0.31
CA PRO A 382 -49.10 -24.76 -1.41
C PRO A 382 -48.69 -23.31 -1.11
N ILE A 383 -47.48 -22.94 -1.54
CA ILE A 383 -46.93 -21.58 -1.33
C ILE A 383 -47.58 -20.56 -2.28
N CYS A 384 -48.16 -21.01 -3.41
CA CYS A 384 -48.74 -20.14 -4.42
C CYS A 384 -50.25 -20.36 -4.63
N ASP A 385 -50.95 -19.29 -5.01
CA ASP A 385 -52.41 -19.27 -5.19
C ASP A 385 -52.91 -20.17 -6.33
N LYS A 386 -52.11 -20.40 -7.38
CA LYS A 386 -52.51 -21.20 -8.55
C LYS A 386 -51.38 -22.11 -9.02
N TYR A 387 -51.72 -23.36 -9.32
CA TYR A 387 -50.83 -24.37 -9.93
C TYR A 387 -49.60 -24.79 -9.08
N CYS A 388 -49.70 -24.76 -7.75
CA CYS A 388 -48.71 -25.38 -6.86
C CYS A 388 -49.24 -26.71 -6.27
N PRO A 389 -48.46 -27.79 -6.28
CA PRO A 389 -48.84 -29.02 -5.58
C PRO A 389 -48.74 -28.84 -4.06
N PHE A 390 -49.50 -29.65 -3.33
CA PHE A 390 -49.27 -29.84 -1.90
C PHE A 390 -47.90 -30.51 -1.69
N MET A 391 -47.15 -30.06 -0.69
CA MET A 391 -45.80 -30.56 -0.40
C MET A 391 -45.79 -31.27 0.95
N ARG A 392 -44.93 -32.28 1.11
CA ARG A 392 -44.75 -32.95 2.40
C ARG A 392 -43.70 -32.20 3.22
N LEU A 393 -43.86 -32.19 4.54
CA LEU A 393 -42.89 -31.56 5.43
C LEU A 393 -41.51 -32.25 5.34
N SER A 394 -41.48 -33.58 5.16
CA SER A 394 -40.25 -34.37 4.97
C SER A 394 -39.42 -33.94 3.75
N ASP A 395 -40.05 -33.38 2.71
CA ASP A 395 -39.35 -32.93 1.50
C ASP A 395 -38.42 -31.74 1.80
N SER A 396 -38.69 -31.00 2.90
CA SER A 396 -37.88 -29.89 3.39
C SER A 396 -36.78 -30.32 4.39
N CYS A 397 -36.55 -31.62 4.58
CA CYS A 397 -35.55 -32.15 5.52
C CYS A 397 -34.13 -31.59 5.32
N ILE A 398 -33.68 -31.49 4.06
CA ILE A 398 -32.35 -30.95 3.74
C ILE A 398 -32.28 -29.47 4.14
N TYR A 399 -33.33 -28.71 3.84
CA TYR A 399 -33.43 -27.30 4.22
C TYR A 399 -33.37 -27.14 5.74
N ALA A 400 -34.13 -27.92 6.52
CA ALA A 400 -34.09 -27.88 7.97
C ALA A 400 -32.71 -28.22 8.56
N LYS A 401 -31.99 -29.18 7.98
CA LYS A 401 -30.61 -29.52 8.38
C LYS A 401 -29.63 -28.39 8.09
N VAL A 402 -29.75 -27.74 6.92
CA VAL A 402 -28.93 -26.58 6.55
C VAL A 402 -29.25 -25.38 7.44
N THR A 403 -30.52 -25.15 7.78
CA THR A 403 -30.91 -24.09 8.71
C THR A 403 -30.28 -24.28 10.07
N HIS A 404 -30.32 -25.49 10.65
CA HIS A 404 -29.66 -25.76 11.93
C HIS A 404 -28.13 -25.60 11.88
N LEU A 405 -27.50 -25.86 10.74
CA LEU A 405 -26.06 -25.64 10.57
C LEU A 405 -25.68 -24.16 10.73
N PHE A 406 -26.52 -23.24 10.24
CA PHE A 406 -26.29 -21.79 10.31
C PHE A 406 -26.98 -21.09 11.50
N ASP A 407 -28.04 -21.69 12.04
CA ASP A 407 -28.86 -21.13 13.11
C ASP A 407 -28.86 -22.09 14.31
N ASN A 408 -27.79 -22.00 15.10
CA ASN A 408 -27.60 -22.78 16.32
C ASN A 408 -27.22 -21.85 17.48
N GLY A 409 -27.27 -22.34 18.72
CA GLY A 409 -26.96 -21.49 19.89
C GLY A 409 -25.57 -20.83 19.85
N ALA A 410 -24.59 -21.41 19.16
CA ALA A 410 -23.25 -20.85 19.03
C ALA A 410 -23.18 -19.68 18.03
N THR A 411 -24.11 -19.57 17.07
CA THR A 411 -24.15 -18.42 16.15
C THR A 411 -24.62 -17.15 16.84
N VAL A 412 -25.46 -17.25 17.87
CA VAL A 412 -25.83 -16.11 18.75
C VAL A 412 -24.59 -15.55 19.46
N PHE A 413 -23.77 -16.44 20.04
CA PHE A 413 -22.48 -16.04 20.63
C PHE A 413 -21.56 -15.40 19.59
N PHE A 414 -21.47 -15.99 18.39
CA PHE A 414 -20.67 -15.45 17.30
C PHE A 414 -21.13 -14.06 16.86
N ALA A 415 -22.44 -13.81 16.82
CA ALA A 415 -22.98 -12.49 16.47
C ALA A 415 -22.54 -11.40 17.47
N VAL A 416 -22.61 -11.68 18.78
CA VAL A 416 -22.10 -10.78 19.83
C VAL A 416 -20.59 -10.59 19.69
N PHE A 417 -19.84 -11.67 19.46
CA PHE A 417 -18.40 -11.59 19.21
C PHE A 417 -18.08 -10.72 17.99
N MET A 418 -18.82 -10.85 16.88
CA MET A 418 -18.59 -10.06 15.67
C MET A 418 -18.87 -8.57 15.89
N ALA A 419 -19.86 -8.23 16.71
CA ALA A 419 -20.11 -6.84 17.09
C ALA A 419 -18.93 -6.26 17.91
N VAL A 420 -18.44 -7.00 18.90
CA VAL A 420 -17.26 -6.60 19.69
C VAL A 420 -16.01 -6.52 18.80
N TRP A 421 -15.77 -7.54 17.97
CA TRP A 421 -14.66 -7.58 17.03
C TRP A 421 -14.66 -6.37 16.08
N ALA A 422 -15.82 -5.98 15.55
CA ALA A 422 -15.93 -4.83 14.66
C ALA A 422 -15.53 -3.53 15.37
N THR A 423 -15.97 -3.33 16.61
CA THR A 423 -15.58 -2.15 17.41
C THR A 423 -14.08 -2.16 17.74
N VAL A 424 -13.53 -3.29 18.19
CA VAL A 424 -12.09 -3.46 18.48
C VAL A 424 -11.24 -3.24 17.21
N PHE A 425 -11.69 -3.76 16.07
CA PHE A 425 -11.04 -3.58 14.78
C PHE A 425 -10.92 -2.10 14.42
N LEU A 426 -12.01 -1.33 14.52
CA LEU A 426 -12.00 0.09 14.21
C LEU A 426 -11.09 0.88 15.16
N GLU A 427 -11.13 0.60 16.46
CA GLU A 427 -10.28 1.29 17.43
C GLU A 427 -8.79 0.96 17.25
N PHE A 428 -8.46 -0.31 16.99
CA PHE A 428 -7.08 -0.69 16.71
C PHE A 428 -6.60 -0.16 15.36
N TRP A 429 -7.48 -0.07 14.36
CA TRP A 429 -7.14 0.58 13.10
C TRP A 429 -6.86 2.07 13.30
N LYS A 430 -7.64 2.79 14.11
CA LYS A 430 -7.34 4.20 14.44
C LYS A 430 -5.94 4.36 15.05
N ARG A 431 -5.57 3.48 15.99
CA ARG A 431 -4.24 3.46 16.61
C ARG A 431 -3.14 3.13 15.59
N ARG A 432 -3.34 2.11 14.76
CA ARG A 432 -2.37 1.71 13.73
C ARG A 432 -2.19 2.80 12.68
N ARG A 433 -3.28 3.43 12.24
CA ARG A 433 -3.29 4.58 11.32
C ARG A 433 -2.52 5.75 11.91
N ALA A 434 -2.68 6.05 13.20
CA ALA A 434 -1.93 7.13 13.86
C ALA A 434 -0.41 6.87 13.87
N VAL A 435 0.00 5.62 14.14
CA VAL A 435 1.42 5.22 14.07
C VAL A 435 1.95 5.35 12.65
N ILE A 436 1.24 4.84 11.65
CA ILE A 436 1.65 4.96 10.24
C ILE A 436 1.67 6.42 9.82
N ALA A 437 0.70 7.24 10.23
CA ALA A 437 0.68 8.66 9.91
C ALA A 437 1.88 9.40 10.52
N TYR A 438 2.34 9.01 11.71
CA TYR A 438 3.57 9.52 12.30
C TYR A 438 4.81 9.02 11.53
N ASP A 439 4.95 7.71 11.33
CA ASP A 439 6.09 7.10 10.65
C ASP A 439 6.21 7.60 9.20
N TRP A 440 5.09 7.98 8.60
CA TRP A 440 5.03 8.51 7.24
C TRP A 440 4.98 10.02 7.12
N ASP A 441 5.10 10.74 8.23
CA ASP A 441 5.05 12.20 8.26
C ASP A 441 3.81 12.76 7.54
N LEU A 442 2.66 12.15 7.81
CA LEU A 442 1.34 12.56 7.31
C LEU A 442 0.55 13.39 8.32
N ILE A 443 1.15 13.70 9.48
CA ILE A 443 0.55 14.57 10.50
C ILE A 443 0.46 15.98 9.90
N ASP A 444 -0.72 16.60 9.89
CA ASP A 444 -1.00 17.90 9.25
C ASP A 444 -1.04 17.90 7.70
N TRP A 445 -1.01 16.72 7.07
CA TRP A 445 -1.10 16.63 5.60
C TRP A 445 -2.42 17.17 5.04
N GLU A 446 -3.51 17.09 5.80
CA GLU A 446 -4.84 17.58 5.39
C GLU A 446 -4.86 19.11 5.26
N GLU A 447 -4.17 19.84 6.15
CA GLU A 447 -4.03 21.31 6.05
C GLU A 447 -3.02 21.71 4.96
N GLU A 448 -1.95 20.93 4.75
CA GLU A 448 -0.94 21.18 3.73
C GLU A 448 -1.45 20.91 2.30
N GLU A 449 -2.31 19.90 2.10
CA GLU A 449 -2.88 19.54 0.79
C GLU A 449 -4.23 20.23 0.50
N GLU A 450 -4.77 21.03 1.43
CA GLU A 450 -6.00 21.82 1.27
C GLU A 450 -5.87 22.98 0.25
N GLU A 451 -5.11 22.78 -0.81
CA GLU A 451 -5.10 23.69 -1.94
C GLU A 451 -6.43 23.62 -2.71
N ILE A 452 -6.92 24.80 -3.10
CA ILE A 452 -8.15 24.90 -3.87
C ILE A 452 -7.95 24.20 -5.21
N ARG A 453 -8.88 23.30 -5.55
CA ARG A 453 -8.86 22.57 -6.82
C ARG A 453 -8.79 23.58 -7.98
N PRO A 454 -7.85 23.43 -8.94
CA PRO A 454 -7.69 24.40 -10.04
C PRO A 454 -8.97 24.63 -10.88
N GLN A 455 -9.83 23.61 -10.99
CA GLN A 455 -11.12 23.73 -11.67
C GLN A 455 -12.10 24.66 -10.94
N PHE A 456 -12.04 24.68 -9.60
CA PHE A 456 -12.85 25.56 -8.77
C PHE A 456 -12.32 27.00 -8.87
N GLU A 457 -11.00 27.20 -8.76
CA GLU A 457 -10.34 28.50 -8.98
C GLU A 457 -10.72 29.09 -10.34
N ALA A 458 -10.60 28.28 -11.40
CA ALA A 458 -10.94 28.70 -12.76
C ALA A 458 -12.42 29.05 -12.93
N LYS A 459 -13.34 28.40 -12.21
CA LYS A 459 -14.78 28.68 -12.35
C LYS A 459 -15.21 29.94 -11.59
N TYR A 460 -14.66 30.15 -10.40
CA TYR A 460 -15.03 31.25 -9.50
C TYR A 460 -14.02 32.40 -9.47
N SER A 461 -13.06 32.45 -10.40
CA SER A 461 -12.01 33.48 -10.48
C SER A 461 -12.50 34.94 -10.51
N LYS A 462 -13.77 35.18 -10.88
CA LYS A 462 -14.38 36.51 -10.92
C LYS A 462 -15.01 36.92 -9.58
N LYS A 463 -15.20 35.97 -8.67
CA LYS A 463 -15.84 36.15 -7.36
C LYS A 463 -14.84 35.76 -6.30
N GLU A 464 -13.93 36.67 -5.96
CA GLU A 464 -12.94 36.48 -4.90
C GLU A 464 -13.48 37.09 -3.60
N ARG A 465 -13.21 36.44 -2.46
CA ARG A 465 -13.48 36.93 -1.10
C ARG A 465 -12.18 36.82 -0.31
N MET A 466 -11.89 37.80 0.54
CA MET A 466 -10.76 37.70 1.45
C MET A 466 -11.09 36.68 2.56
N ASN A 467 -10.25 35.65 2.68
CA ASN A 467 -10.41 34.64 3.72
C ASN A 467 -10.09 35.29 5.09
N PRO A 468 -10.99 35.18 6.09
CA PRO A 468 -10.80 35.80 7.41
C PRO A 468 -9.63 35.21 8.21
N ILE A 469 -9.16 34.01 7.86
CA ILE A 469 -8.08 33.30 8.54
C ILE A 469 -6.74 33.56 7.82
N SER A 470 -6.68 33.32 6.51
CA SER A 470 -5.44 33.43 5.74
C SER A 470 -5.12 34.86 5.29
N GLY A 471 -6.11 35.75 5.26
CA GLY A 471 -5.99 37.10 4.71
C GLY A 471 -5.79 37.15 3.19
N LYS A 472 -5.79 36.00 2.50
CA LYS A 472 -5.57 35.91 1.05
C LYS A 472 -6.91 36.01 0.30
N PRO A 473 -6.93 36.59 -0.91
CA PRO A 473 -8.11 36.55 -1.77
C PRO A 473 -8.30 35.12 -2.31
N GLU A 474 -9.45 34.53 -2.03
CA GLU A 474 -9.80 33.17 -2.44
C GLU A 474 -11.11 33.16 -3.25
N PRO A 475 -11.24 32.28 -4.26
CA PRO A 475 -12.49 32.13 -5.00
C PRO A 475 -13.64 31.72 -4.07
N TYR A 476 -14.77 32.42 -4.18
CA TYR A 476 -15.94 32.23 -3.33
C TYR A 476 -17.15 31.75 -4.13
N GLN A 477 -17.74 30.64 -3.67
CA GLN A 477 -19.03 30.16 -4.15
C GLN A 477 -20.16 30.72 -3.26
N ALA A 478 -21.10 31.42 -3.87
CA ALA A 478 -22.28 31.94 -3.17
C ALA A 478 -23.13 30.79 -2.60
N PHE A 479 -23.64 30.98 -1.38
CA PHE A 479 -24.43 29.99 -0.66
C PHE A 479 -25.64 29.49 -1.46
N ALA A 480 -26.37 30.39 -2.14
CA ALA A 480 -27.52 30.02 -2.97
C ALA A 480 -27.17 29.05 -4.12
N ASP A 481 -26.03 29.24 -4.80
CA ASP A 481 -25.55 28.33 -5.86
C ASP A 481 -25.11 26.98 -5.26
N LYS A 482 -24.50 26.99 -4.06
CA LYS A 482 -24.13 25.76 -3.35
C LYS A 482 -25.38 24.95 -2.94
N CYS A 483 -26.37 25.60 -2.34
CA CYS A 483 -27.64 24.97 -1.93
C CYS A 483 -28.42 24.43 -3.13
N SER A 484 -28.56 25.21 -4.20
CA SER A 484 -29.25 24.76 -5.42
C SER A 484 -28.62 23.49 -5.99
N ARG A 485 -27.29 23.44 -6.09
CA ARG A 485 -26.57 22.23 -6.55
C ARG A 485 -26.76 21.05 -5.61
N LEU A 486 -26.70 21.28 -4.30
CA LEU A 486 -26.88 20.22 -3.31
C LEU A 486 -28.29 19.64 -3.37
N ILE A 487 -29.32 20.47 -3.58
CA ILE A 487 -30.71 20.01 -3.78
C ILE A 487 -30.82 19.16 -5.05
N VAL A 488 -30.25 19.61 -6.17
CA VAL A 488 -30.26 18.83 -7.43
C VAL A 488 -29.51 17.50 -7.29
N SER A 489 -28.35 17.52 -6.63
CA SER A 489 -27.60 16.28 -6.34
C SER A 489 -28.39 15.35 -5.42
N ALA A 490 -29.01 15.87 -4.36
CA ALA A 490 -29.85 15.09 -3.46
C ALA A 490 -31.07 14.50 -4.17
N SER A 491 -31.78 15.28 -5.00
CA SER A 491 -32.90 14.77 -5.80
C SER A 491 -32.47 13.68 -6.78
N GLY A 492 -31.27 13.81 -7.36
CA GLY A 492 -30.71 12.76 -8.22
C GLY A 492 -30.42 11.47 -7.46
N ILE A 493 -29.96 11.56 -6.21
CA ILE A 493 -29.80 10.39 -5.34
C ILE A 493 -31.17 9.77 -5.02
N PHE A 494 -32.16 10.58 -4.65
CA PHE A 494 -33.52 10.09 -4.36
C PHE A 494 -34.24 9.51 -5.57
N PHE A 495 -33.88 9.92 -6.80
CA PHE A 495 -34.41 9.32 -8.02
C PHE A 495 -33.80 7.95 -8.33
N MET A 496 -32.57 7.70 -7.86
CA MET A 496 -31.86 6.42 -8.06
C MET A 496 -32.22 5.37 -7.01
N VAL A 497 -32.74 5.80 -5.85
CA VAL A 497 -33.35 4.94 -4.82
C VAL A 497 -34.78 4.63 -5.23
#